data_AF-A0A832KPV4-F1
#
_entry.id   AF-A0A832KPV4-F1
#
_cell.length_a   1.000
_cell.length_b   1.000
_cell.length_c   1.000
_cell.angle_alpha   90.00
_cell.angle_beta   90.00
_cell.angle_gamma   90.00
#
_symmetry.space_group_name_H-M   'P 1'
#
loop_
_entity.id
_entity.type
_entity.pdbx_description
1 polymer ?
#
loop_
_entity_poly.entity_id
_entity_poly.type
_entity_poly.pdbx_seq_one_letter_code
_entity_poly.pdbx_strand_id
1 'polypeptide(L)'
;MIDKKIVKLINEQINKEFFSAYLYLDMANYYADKGLVGYENWFKVQAQEEMAHAMLFRQYLINNGYAVESPAIGAPSMKYADNKAPLLEALKHEQYVTASINTIYEQASLLKDYRTLQFLDWFIMEQGEEEMNAEENIQKFDLFGSDAKGLYLLDRELATRVFTAPSLVL
;
A
#
# COMPACT_ATOMS: atom_id res chain seq x y z
N MET A 1 12.76 -24.83 6.51
CA MET A 1 12.20 -24.11 7.67
C MET A 1 12.64 -22.67 7.52
N ILE A 2 11.71 -21.72 7.54
CA ILE A 2 12.00 -20.28 7.40
C ILE A 2 12.82 -19.82 8.61
N ASP A 3 13.85 -19.01 8.36
CA ASP A 3 14.70 -18.46 9.41
C ASP A 3 13.92 -17.49 10.32
N LYS A 4 14.23 -17.49 11.62
CA LYS A 4 13.54 -16.63 12.60
C LYS A 4 13.62 -15.14 12.25
N LYS A 5 14.72 -14.71 11.60
CA LYS A 5 14.90 -13.33 11.15
C LYS A 5 13.88 -12.98 10.05
N ILE A 6 13.65 -13.89 9.10
CA ILE A 6 12.65 -13.69 8.04
C ILE A 6 11.24 -13.68 8.64
N VAL A 7 10.93 -14.60 9.55
CA VAL A 7 9.62 -14.64 10.25
C VAL A 7 9.34 -13.32 10.97
N LYS A 8 10.35 -12.76 11.64
CA LYS A 8 10.23 -11.45 12.30
C LYS A 8 9.95 -10.34 11.29
N LEU A 9 10.72 -10.29 10.20
CA LEU A 9 10.54 -9.27 9.15
C LEU A 9 9.15 -9.35 8.49
N ILE A 10 8.64 -10.56 8.25
CA ILE A 10 7.29 -10.73 7.70
C ILE A 10 6.22 -10.27 8.70
N ASN A 11 6.38 -10.56 10.00
CA ASN A 11 5.46 -10.04 11.01
C ASN A 11 5.47 -8.50 11.07
N GLU A 12 6.64 -7.88 10.96
CA GLU A 12 6.76 -6.43 10.83
C GLU A 12 6.07 -5.92 9.55
N GLN A 13 6.20 -6.64 8.43
CA GLN A 13 5.56 -6.29 7.17
C GLN A 13 4.03 -6.35 7.25
N ILE A 14 3.47 -7.40 7.88
CA ILE A 14 2.02 -7.50 8.12
C ILE A 14 1.50 -6.23 8.81
N ASN A 15 2.20 -5.75 9.85
CA ASN A 15 1.80 -4.52 10.53
C ASN A 15 1.94 -3.28 9.64
N LYS A 16 2.97 -3.21 8.80
CA LYS A 16 3.15 -2.11 7.83
C LYS A 16 2.01 -2.05 6.83
N GLU A 17 1.60 -3.17 6.23
CA GLU A 17 0.47 -3.18 5.28
C GLU A 17 -0.84 -2.78 5.95
N PHE A 18 -1.09 -3.26 7.18
CA PHE A 18 -2.24 -2.76 7.95
C PHE A 18 -2.17 -1.27 8.26
N PHE A 19 -0.98 -0.74 8.52
CA PHE A 19 -0.78 0.70 8.71
C PHE A 19 -0.98 1.45 7.39
N SER A 20 -0.51 0.94 6.25
CA SER A 20 -0.76 1.50 4.91
C SER A 20 -2.27 1.61 4.66
N ALA A 21 -3.03 0.54 4.92
CA ALA A 21 -4.50 0.58 4.83
C ALA A 21 -5.11 1.67 5.71
N TYR A 22 -4.64 1.82 6.95
CA TYR A 22 -5.16 2.81 7.87
C TYR A 22 -4.79 4.26 7.49
N LEU A 23 -3.57 4.45 6.98
CA LEU A 23 -3.10 5.72 6.41
C LEU A 23 -3.94 6.13 5.20
N TYR A 24 -4.25 5.20 4.30
CA TYR A 24 -5.07 5.50 3.13
C TYR A 24 -6.52 5.80 3.48
N LEU A 25 -7.06 5.21 4.55
CA LEU A 25 -8.36 5.66 5.09
C LEU A 25 -8.30 7.09 5.66
N ASP A 26 -7.21 7.49 6.30
CA ASP A 26 -7.01 8.87 6.76
C ASP A 26 -6.94 9.86 5.60
N MET A 27 -6.22 9.50 4.52
CA MET A 27 -6.20 10.27 3.28
C MET A 27 -7.60 10.35 2.64
N ALA A 28 -8.36 9.25 2.62
CA ALA A 28 -9.73 9.24 2.13
C ALA A 28 -10.63 10.20 2.94
N ASN A 29 -10.50 10.21 4.28
CA ASN A 29 -11.23 11.15 5.13
C ASN A 29 -10.91 12.61 4.76
N TYR A 30 -9.63 12.93 4.52
CA TYR A 30 -9.25 14.26 4.06
C TYR A 30 -9.99 14.66 2.77
N TYR A 31 -10.04 13.77 1.77
CA TYR A 31 -10.72 14.08 0.50
C TYR A 31 -12.25 14.13 0.63
N ALA A 32 -12.83 13.31 1.51
CA ALA A 32 -14.25 13.39 1.86
C ALA A 32 -14.61 14.77 2.44
N ASP A 33 -13.79 15.28 3.37
CA ASP A 33 -13.96 16.62 3.97
C ASP A 33 -13.83 17.76 2.93
N LYS A 34 -13.11 17.52 1.83
CA LYS A 34 -13.01 18.46 0.69
C LYS A 34 -14.11 18.30 -0.35
N GLY A 35 -14.94 17.26 -0.26
CA GLY A 35 -15.96 16.93 -1.25
C GLY A 35 -15.41 16.36 -2.56
N LEU A 36 -14.18 15.83 -2.55
CA LEU A 36 -13.54 15.17 -3.69
C LEU A 36 -13.79 13.65 -3.62
N VAL A 37 -14.99 13.24 -4.02
CA VAL A 37 -15.51 11.88 -3.81
C VAL A 37 -14.77 10.81 -4.62
N GLY A 38 -14.15 11.20 -5.74
CA GLY A 38 -13.33 10.31 -6.54
C GLY A 38 -11.98 10.02 -5.92
N TYR A 39 -11.32 11.05 -5.39
CA TYR A 39 -10.11 10.87 -4.61
C TYR A 39 -10.38 10.08 -3.31
N GLU A 40 -11.50 10.35 -2.62
CA GLU A 40 -11.95 9.53 -1.50
C GLU A 40 -12.07 8.05 -1.91
N ASN A 41 -12.77 7.78 -3.03
CA ASN A 41 -12.94 6.41 -3.53
C ASN A 41 -11.60 5.74 -3.86
N TRP A 42 -10.70 6.46 -4.53
CA TRP A 42 -9.39 5.94 -4.91
C TRP A 42 -8.60 5.44 -3.70
N PHE A 43 -8.55 6.24 -2.63
CA PHE A 43 -7.84 5.87 -1.39
C PHE A 43 -8.58 4.80 -0.57
N LYS A 44 -9.91 4.73 -0.64
CA LYS A 44 -10.67 3.62 -0.03
C LYS A 44 -10.38 2.30 -0.71
N VAL A 45 -10.27 2.30 -2.05
CA VAL A 45 -9.87 1.10 -2.79
C VAL A 45 -8.42 0.73 -2.48
N GLN A 46 -7.50 1.69 -2.46
CA GLN A 46 -6.12 1.44 -2.06
C GLN A 46 -6.05 0.81 -0.66
N ALA A 47 -6.82 1.33 0.31
CA ALA A 47 -6.86 0.74 1.65
C ALA A 47 -7.36 -0.72 1.66
N GLN A 48 -8.24 -1.10 0.73
CA GLN A 48 -8.68 -2.49 0.58
C GLN A 48 -7.58 -3.38 -0.01
N GLU A 49 -6.79 -2.86 -0.95
CA GLU A 49 -5.62 -3.54 -1.54
C GLU A 49 -4.55 -3.80 -0.47
N GLU A 50 -4.17 -2.78 0.31
CA GLU A 50 -3.21 -2.96 1.42
C GLU A 50 -3.68 -3.94 2.49
N MET A 51 -4.99 -3.94 2.78
CA MET A 51 -5.58 -4.93 3.68
C MET A 51 -5.44 -6.34 3.11
N ALA A 52 -5.61 -6.51 1.80
CA ALA A 52 -5.40 -7.79 1.12
C ALA A 52 -3.92 -8.20 1.13
N HIS A 53 -2.98 -7.26 0.96
CA HIS A 53 -1.54 -7.48 1.09
C HIS A 53 -1.17 -8.00 2.48
N ALA A 54 -1.68 -7.35 3.54
CA ALA A 54 -1.51 -7.82 4.92
C ALA A 54 -2.00 -9.27 5.10
N MET A 55 -3.14 -9.61 4.49
CA MET A 55 -3.73 -10.95 4.55
C MET A 55 -2.89 -12.01 3.83
N LEU A 56 -2.28 -11.67 2.70
CA LEU A 56 -1.37 -12.57 1.98
C LEU A 56 -0.13 -12.90 2.83
N PHE A 57 0.55 -11.89 3.40
CA PHE A 57 1.68 -12.13 4.32
C PHE A 57 1.29 -12.96 5.54
N ARG A 58 0.13 -12.65 6.13
CA ARG A 58 -0.42 -13.39 7.26
C ARG A 58 -0.66 -14.85 6.89
N GLN A 59 -1.30 -15.12 5.77
CA GLN A 59 -1.59 -16.48 5.31
C GLN A 59 -0.31 -17.25 4.98
N TYR A 60 0.68 -16.59 4.38
CA TYR A 60 1.98 -17.17 4.10
C TYR A 60 2.69 -17.67 5.36
N LEU A 61 2.72 -16.89 6.45
CA LEU A 61 3.30 -17.34 7.72
C LEU A 61 2.56 -18.54 8.30
N ILE A 62 1.23 -18.52 8.28
CA ILE A 62 0.38 -19.60 8.79
C ILE A 62 0.62 -20.89 8.00
N ASN A 63 0.66 -20.81 6.65
CA ASN A 63 0.93 -21.95 5.78
C ASN A 63 2.30 -22.60 6.06
N ASN A 64 3.23 -21.83 6.61
CA ASN A 64 4.57 -22.30 6.96
C ASN A 64 4.73 -22.66 8.46
N GLY A 65 3.64 -22.64 9.24
CA GLY A 65 3.63 -23.08 10.63
C GLY A 65 4.21 -22.07 11.64
N TYR A 66 4.19 -20.78 11.31
CA TYR A 66 4.67 -19.72 12.19
C TYR A 66 3.52 -18.91 12.80
N ALA A 67 3.74 -18.41 14.01
CA ALA A 67 2.81 -17.52 14.68
C ALA A 67 2.81 -16.13 14.01
N VAL A 68 1.62 -15.54 13.95
CA VAL A 68 1.42 -14.16 13.52
C VAL A 68 1.26 -13.29 14.76
N GLU A 69 2.04 -12.22 14.82
CA GLU A 69 1.97 -11.20 15.84
C GLU A 69 1.08 -10.04 15.36
N SER A 70 0.35 -9.41 16.27
CA SER A 70 -0.55 -8.28 15.95
C SER A 70 -0.28 -7.12 16.91
N PRO A 71 0.85 -6.41 16.74
CA PRO A 71 1.12 -5.23 17.54
C PRO A 71 0.13 -4.12 17.18
N ALA A 72 0.09 -3.09 18.04
CA ALA A 72 -0.76 -1.93 17.79
C ALA A 72 -0.42 -1.28 16.45
N ILE A 73 -1.46 -0.88 15.70
CA ILE A 73 -1.31 -0.07 14.50
C ILE A 73 -1.27 1.39 14.93
N GLY A 74 -0.25 2.12 14.53
CA GLY A 74 -0.10 3.54 14.85
C GLY A 74 -1.23 4.37 14.26
N ALA A 75 -1.67 5.41 14.97
CA ALA A 75 -2.60 6.37 14.40
C ALA A 75 -1.88 7.22 13.34
N PRO A 76 -2.40 7.36 12.11
CA PRO A 76 -1.91 8.36 11.18
C PRO A 76 -2.14 9.75 11.79
N SER A 77 -1.16 10.63 11.66
CA SER A 77 -1.19 11.97 12.26
C SER A 77 -0.87 13.07 11.26
N MET A 78 -1.18 12.81 9.98
CA MET A 78 -0.79 13.69 8.89
C MET A 78 -1.72 14.91 8.85
N LYS A 79 -1.14 16.05 8.50
CA LYS A 79 -1.88 17.27 8.21
C LYS A 79 -1.49 17.72 6.82
N TYR A 80 -2.47 17.83 5.94
CA TYR A 80 -2.26 18.14 4.54
C TYR A 80 -2.49 19.63 4.28
N ALA A 81 -1.52 20.28 3.64
CA ALA A 81 -1.56 21.71 3.35
C ALA A 81 -2.52 22.06 2.20
N ASP A 82 -2.64 21.14 1.23
CA ASP A 82 -3.46 21.28 0.03
C ASP A 82 -3.90 19.89 -0.48
N ASN A 83 -4.65 19.87 -1.59
CA ASN A 83 -5.18 18.64 -2.18
C ASN A 83 -4.12 17.76 -2.87
N LYS A 84 -2.90 18.26 -3.08
CA LYS A 84 -1.78 17.49 -3.64
C LYS A 84 -0.99 16.78 -2.55
N ALA A 85 -0.89 17.39 -1.36
CA ALA A 85 -0.09 16.89 -0.25
C ALA A 85 -0.36 15.41 0.12
N PRO A 86 -1.61 14.89 0.16
CA PRO A 86 -1.84 13.47 0.41
C PRO A 86 -1.23 12.56 -0.66
N LEU A 87 -1.29 12.96 -1.94
CA LEU A 87 -0.73 12.17 -3.05
C LEU A 87 0.79 12.02 -2.93
N LEU A 88 1.47 13.11 -2.56
CA LEU A 88 2.92 13.10 -2.35
C LEU A 88 3.33 12.22 -1.17
N GLU A 89 2.55 12.25 -0.08
CA GLU A 89 2.80 11.38 1.07
C GLU A 89 2.47 9.91 0.75
N ALA A 90 1.48 9.63 -0.10
CA ALA A 90 1.19 8.28 -0.57
C ALA A 90 2.37 7.69 -1.36
N LEU A 91 2.90 8.41 -2.36
CA LEU A 91 4.08 7.94 -3.11
C LEU A 91 5.28 7.69 -2.20
N LYS A 92 5.54 8.61 -1.26
CA LYS A 92 6.65 8.46 -0.30
C LYS A 92 6.44 7.23 0.61
N HIS A 93 5.20 6.96 0.99
CA HIS A 93 4.85 5.78 1.78
C HIS A 93 5.02 4.50 0.97
N GLU A 94 4.61 4.47 -0.31
CA GLU A 94 4.85 3.35 -1.21
C GLU A 94 6.34 3.03 -1.35
N GLN A 95 7.17 4.04 -1.57
CA GLN A 95 8.63 3.86 -1.63
C GLN A 95 9.21 3.29 -0.32
N TYR A 96 8.61 3.64 0.82
CA TYR A 96 8.96 3.05 2.12
C TYR A 96 8.56 1.57 2.20
N VAL A 97 7.35 1.22 1.74
CA VAL A 97 6.87 -0.17 1.68
C VAL A 97 7.75 -0.98 0.74
N THR A 98 8.05 -0.49 -0.46
CA THR A 98 8.99 -1.12 -1.41
C THR A 98 10.35 -1.39 -0.78
N ALA A 99 10.94 -0.41 -0.08
CA ALA A 99 12.21 -0.60 0.61
C ALA A 99 12.13 -1.69 1.69
N SER A 100 10.99 -1.79 2.38
CA SER A 100 10.76 -2.84 3.36
C SER A 100 10.64 -4.23 2.73
N ILE A 101 9.91 -4.38 1.62
CA ILE A 101 9.84 -5.62 0.84
C ILE A 101 11.23 -6.06 0.35
N ASN A 102 12.00 -5.12 -0.23
CA ASN A 102 13.36 -5.37 -0.67
C ASN A 102 14.27 -5.85 0.46
N THR A 103 14.07 -5.36 1.68
CA THR A 103 14.81 -5.82 2.86
C THR A 103 14.51 -7.29 3.15
N ILE A 104 13.24 -7.73 3.09
CA ILE A 104 12.89 -9.15 3.28
C ILE A 104 13.47 -10.00 2.17
N TYR A 105 13.36 -9.53 0.93
CA TYR A 105 13.86 -10.22 -0.26
C TYR A 105 15.38 -10.44 -0.19
N GLU A 106 16.15 -9.41 0.15
CA GLU A 106 17.60 -9.51 0.35
C GLU A 106 17.94 -10.54 1.45
N GLN A 107 17.25 -10.49 2.59
CA GLN A 107 17.50 -11.45 3.67
C GLN A 107 17.15 -12.89 3.28
N ALA A 108 16.04 -13.09 2.57
CA ALA A 108 15.68 -14.40 2.02
C ALA A 108 16.73 -14.91 1.02
N SER A 109 17.27 -14.03 0.17
CA SER A 109 18.34 -14.36 -0.77
C SER A 109 19.64 -14.78 -0.08
N LEU A 110 20.09 -14.01 0.91
CA LEU A 110 21.28 -14.31 1.70
C LEU A 110 21.19 -15.66 2.42
N LEU A 111 20.01 -15.98 2.94
CA LEU A 111 19.73 -17.23 3.66
C LEU A 111 19.31 -18.38 2.73
N LYS A 112 19.24 -18.14 1.42
CA LYS A 112 18.80 -19.10 0.41
C LYS A 112 17.39 -19.67 0.71
N ASP A 113 16.51 -18.83 1.24
CA ASP A 113 15.10 -19.16 1.44
C ASP A 113 14.31 -18.94 0.14
N TYR A 114 14.47 -19.89 -0.79
CA TYR A 114 13.84 -19.85 -2.10
C TYR A 114 12.31 -19.80 -2.05
N ARG A 115 11.70 -20.31 -0.98
CA ARG A 115 10.24 -20.25 -0.82
C ARG A 115 9.80 -18.83 -0.47
N THR A 116 10.50 -18.16 0.42
CA THR A 116 10.21 -16.75 0.73
C THR A 116 10.48 -15.87 -0.49
N LEU A 117 11.55 -16.12 -1.25
CA LEU A 117 11.80 -15.40 -2.51
C LEU A 117 10.65 -15.54 -3.50
N GLN A 118 10.22 -16.76 -3.81
CA GLN A 118 9.12 -17.02 -4.75
C GLN A 118 7.81 -16.34 -4.32
N PHE A 119 7.55 -16.30 -3.01
CA PHE A 119 6.39 -15.60 -2.47
C PHE A 119 6.50 -14.08 -2.64
N LEU A 120 7.68 -13.51 -2.38
CA LEU A 120 7.94 -12.07 -2.50
C LEU A 120 8.04 -11.59 -3.95
N ASP A 121 8.29 -12.46 -4.93
CA ASP A 121 8.32 -12.08 -6.36
C ASP A 121 7.03 -11.35 -6.77
N TRP A 122 5.88 -11.78 -6.24
CA TRP A 122 4.60 -11.10 -6.47
C TRP A 122 4.60 -9.68 -5.92
N PHE A 123 5.04 -9.49 -4.68
CA PHE A 123 5.11 -8.16 -4.04
C PHE A 123 6.13 -7.23 -4.68
N ILE A 124 7.22 -7.76 -5.23
CA ILE A 124 8.19 -6.96 -5.98
C ILE A 124 7.56 -6.40 -7.25
N MET A 125 6.75 -7.20 -7.95
CA MET A 125 6.01 -6.72 -9.12
C MET A 125 4.90 -5.74 -8.72
N GLU A 126 4.13 -6.09 -7.69
CA GLU A 126 3.02 -5.28 -7.18
C GLU A 126 3.49 -3.87 -6.77
N GLN A 127 4.55 -3.77 -5.95
CA GLN A 127 5.08 -2.46 -5.54
C GLN A 127 5.57 -1.61 -6.72
N GLY A 128 5.99 -2.24 -7.83
CA GLY A 128 6.32 -1.53 -9.06
C GLY A 128 5.08 -0.90 -9.72
N GLU A 129 3.93 -1.58 -9.66
CA GLU A 129 2.65 -1.04 -10.11
C GLU A 129 2.11 0.02 -9.14
N GLU A 130 2.26 -0.17 -7.83
CA GLU A 130 1.81 0.79 -6.81
C GLU A 130 2.54 2.13 -6.89
N GLU A 131 3.88 2.12 -6.99
CA GLU A 131 4.65 3.35 -7.16
C GLU A 131 4.28 4.06 -8.47
N MET A 132 4.10 3.31 -9.56
CA MET A 132 3.68 3.86 -10.85
C MET A 132 2.29 4.52 -10.75
N ASN A 133 1.32 3.84 -10.14
CA ASN A 133 -0.03 4.37 -9.96
C ASN A 133 -0.04 5.64 -9.09
N ALA A 134 0.76 5.66 -8.02
CA ALA A 134 0.91 6.84 -7.17
C ALA A 134 1.56 8.03 -7.92
N GLU A 135 2.61 7.78 -8.68
CA GLU A 135 3.27 8.79 -9.53
C GLU A 135 2.33 9.35 -10.61
N GLU A 136 1.61 8.48 -11.32
CA GLU A 136 0.65 8.89 -12.34
C GLU A 136 -0.46 9.77 -11.76
N ASN A 137 -0.95 9.46 -10.55
CA ASN A 137 -1.96 10.28 -9.88
C ASN A 137 -1.44 11.69 -9.57
N ILE A 138 -0.18 11.81 -9.10
CA ILE A 138 0.49 13.10 -8.90
C ILE A 138 0.62 13.86 -10.22
N GLN A 139 1.08 13.20 -11.29
CA GLN A 139 1.28 13.83 -12.59
C GLN A 139 -0.05 14.33 -13.20
N LYS A 140 -1.12 13.53 -13.10
CA LYS A 140 -2.47 13.94 -13.53
C LYS A 140 -2.97 15.13 -12.70
N PHE A 141 -2.75 15.12 -11.39
CA PHE A 141 -3.10 16.25 -10.54
C PHE A 141 -2.33 17.52 -10.93
N ASP A 142 -1.04 17.41 -11.25
CA ASP A 142 -0.25 18.58 -11.68
C ASP A 142 -0.75 19.18 -13.00
N LEU A 143 -1.19 18.34 -13.93
CA LEU A 143 -1.70 18.79 -15.23
C LEU A 143 -3.13 19.35 -15.15
N PHE A 144 -4.00 18.72 -14.35
CA PHE A 144 -5.45 18.96 -14.42
C PHE A 144 -6.07 19.42 -13.10
N GLY A 145 -5.39 19.25 -11.96
CA GLY A 145 -5.92 19.55 -10.63
C GLY A 145 -5.87 21.02 -10.22
N SER A 146 -5.24 21.89 -11.01
CA SER A 146 -5.05 23.31 -10.68
C SER A 146 -6.24 24.22 -11.00
N ASP A 147 -7.16 23.80 -11.88
CA ASP A 147 -8.41 24.50 -12.15
C ASP A 147 -9.63 23.65 -11.75
N ALA A 148 -10.73 24.31 -11.38
CA ALA A 148 -11.90 23.62 -10.83
C ALA A 148 -12.57 22.64 -11.81
N LYS A 149 -12.53 22.92 -13.12
CA LYS A 149 -13.13 22.03 -14.12
C LYS A 149 -12.26 20.82 -14.36
N GLY A 150 -10.94 21.01 -14.48
CA GLY A 150 -9.97 19.91 -14.60
C GLY A 150 -10.02 19.00 -13.37
N LEU A 151 -10.00 19.57 -12.16
CA LEU A 151 -10.07 18.82 -10.91
C LEU A 151 -11.37 18.02 -10.81
N TYR A 152 -12.51 18.62 -11.19
CA TYR A 152 -13.79 17.91 -11.19
C TYR A 152 -13.82 16.72 -12.17
N LEU A 153 -13.23 16.86 -13.36
CA LEU A 153 -13.15 15.77 -14.33
C LEU A 153 -12.22 14.65 -13.85
N LEU A 154 -11.08 15.00 -13.27
CA LEU A 154 -10.13 14.05 -12.70
C LEU A 154 -10.75 13.29 -11.52
N ASP A 155 -11.43 14.00 -10.61
CA ASP A 155 -12.16 13.37 -9.51
C ASP A 155 -13.21 12.38 -10.03
N ARG A 156 -13.98 12.74 -11.06
CA ARG A 156 -14.95 11.82 -11.67
C ARG A 156 -14.32 10.58 -12.30
N GLU A 157 -13.12 10.66 -12.85
CA GLU A 157 -12.38 9.52 -13.37
C GLU A 157 -12.00 8.57 -12.22
N LEU A 158 -11.44 9.09 -11.14
CA LEU A 158 -10.99 8.31 -9.98
C LEU A 158 -12.14 7.63 -9.23
N ALA A 159 -13.36 8.19 -9.30
CA ALA A 159 -14.58 7.57 -8.75
C ALA A 159 -14.94 6.23 -9.42
N THR A 160 -14.33 5.90 -10.57
CA THR A 160 -14.56 4.65 -11.29
C THR A 160 -13.64 3.51 -10.84
N ARG A 161 -12.60 3.78 -10.03
CA ARG A 161 -11.71 2.74 -9.50
C ARG A 161 -12.53 1.75 -8.67
N VAL A 162 -12.31 0.46 -8.91
CA VAL A 162 -12.92 -0.64 -8.18
C VAL A 162 -11.84 -1.53 -7.62
N PHE A 163 -12.10 -2.11 -6.45
CA PHE A 163 -11.21 -3.08 -5.84
C PHE A 163 -11.08 -4.32 -6.71
N THR A 164 -9.83 -4.68 -6.99
CA THR A 164 -9.48 -5.95 -7.64
C THR A 164 -8.70 -6.78 -6.63
N ALA A 165 -9.18 -7.99 -6.35
CA ALA A 165 -8.48 -8.86 -5.40
C ALA A 165 -7.11 -9.29 -5.96
N PRO A 166 -6.08 -9.43 -5.11
CA PRO A 166 -4.77 -9.91 -5.54
C PRO A 166 -4.85 -11.24 -6.28
N SER A 167 -4.00 -11.38 -7.30
CA SER A 167 -3.92 -12.60 -8.13
C SER A 167 -3.11 -13.73 -7.47
N LEU A 168 -2.36 -13.42 -6.42
CA LEU A 168 -1.49 -14.37 -5.71
C LEU A 168 -2.31 -15.46 -5.01
N VAL A 169 -1.94 -16.72 -5.26
CA VAL A 169 -2.51 -17.91 -4.59
C VAL A 169 -1.42 -18.58 -3.74
N LEU A 170 -1.72 -18.85 -2.47
CA LEU A 170 -0.79 -19.34 -1.44
C LEU A 170 -1.05 -20.78 -0.98
#